data_AF-A0A7X7QKZ9-F1
#
_entry.id   AF-A0A7X7QKZ9-F1
#
_cell.length_a   1.000
_cell.length_b   1.000
_cell.length_c   1.000
_cell.angle_alpha   90.00
_cell.angle_beta   90.00
_cell.angle_gamma   90.00
#
_symmetry.space_group_name_H-M   'P 1'
#
loop_
_entity.id
_entity.type
_entity.pdbx_description
1 polymer ?
#
loop_
_entity_poly.entity_id
_entity_poly.type
_entity_poly.pdbx_seq_one_letter_code
_entity_poly.pdbx_strand_id
1 'polypeptide(L)'
;MLLAGCGRQAEVVVETTPPGAAVWVDSELRGPAPQRVVVPARGQVHLRVSQPGCRDWETVITARKAPRSGRLQVVLERETSCAVECRSEPSGAEVHVDGELRGRTPLRIDGLSPGPATLVFRLKGRQQVERAVILGGGGAELQVDVALPSLAEAYYLQCLEEEPQKMPAYADLAHHYVTEKRFDDAAAVFARGIRVVLTVPGIDASRLWSEVQRVTTVQYQYGSEVGVKAAREAVRDMIEGLLREHPKGSGPLYAKYAEVLDVLGERQKAEEAFSAGRRLYPDDRELAAVASMRGFAGR
;
A
#
# COMPACT_ATOMS: atom_id res chain seq x y z
N MET A 1 75.62 -13.41 -27.65
CA MET A 1 74.58 -13.84 -28.61
C MET A 1 73.27 -13.97 -27.83
N LEU A 2 72.44 -12.92 -27.82
CA LEU A 2 71.14 -12.93 -27.15
C LEU A 2 70.17 -13.76 -27.99
N LEU A 3 69.77 -14.93 -27.49
CA LEU A 3 68.68 -15.72 -28.04
C LEU A 3 67.37 -14.93 -27.83
N ALA A 4 67.02 -14.09 -28.82
CA ALA A 4 65.69 -13.52 -28.93
C ALA A 4 64.73 -14.67 -29.27
N GLY A 5 64.22 -15.33 -28.23
CA GLY A 5 63.07 -16.22 -28.36
C GLY A 5 61.92 -15.41 -28.91
N CYS A 6 61.68 -15.53 -30.22
CA CYS A 6 60.57 -14.94 -30.93
C CYS A 6 59.29 -15.57 -30.37
N GLY A 7 58.75 -14.99 -29.31
CA GLY A 7 57.46 -15.38 -28.79
C GLY A 7 56.43 -15.14 -29.90
N ARG A 8 55.75 -16.19 -30.35
CA ARG A 8 54.72 -16.09 -31.37
C ARG A 8 53.53 -15.33 -30.78
N GLN A 9 53.24 -14.14 -31.31
CA GLN A 9 51.97 -13.47 -31.07
C GLN A 9 50.85 -14.34 -31.66
N ALA A 10 49.64 -14.22 -31.11
CA ALA A 10 48.46 -14.92 -31.64
C ALA A 10 47.49 -13.87 -32.20
N GLU A 11 46.91 -14.16 -33.36
CA GLU A 11 45.83 -13.35 -33.93
C GLU A 11 44.52 -14.11 -33.72
N VAL A 12 43.52 -13.42 -33.18
CA VAL A 12 42.19 -13.99 -32.93
C VAL A 12 41.15 -13.10 -33.61
N VAL A 13 40.28 -13.70 -34.42
CA VAL A 13 39.09 -13.05 -34.95
C VAL A 13 37.94 -13.32 -33.98
N VAL A 14 37.40 -12.27 -33.39
CA VAL A 14 36.24 -12.33 -32.51
C VAL A 14 34.98 -12.24 -33.37
N GLU A 15 34.16 -13.28 -33.37
CA GLU A 15 32.88 -13.38 -34.10
C GLU A 15 31.75 -13.44 -33.08
N THR A 16 30.63 -12.73 -33.30
CA THR A 16 29.55 -12.64 -32.30
C THR A 16 28.22 -13.14 -32.82
N THR A 17 27.39 -13.63 -31.90
CA THR A 17 25.98 -13.94 -32.15
C THR A 17 25.15 -13.30 -31.04
N PRO A 18 24.29 -12.31 -31.33
CA PRO A 18 24.08 -11.65 -32.63
C PRO A 18 25.34 -10.97 -33.22
N PRO A 19 25.42 -10.79 -34.56
CA PRO A 19 26.57 -10.18 -35.24
C PRO A 19 26.63 -8.66 -34.98
N GLY A 20 27.82 -8.07 -35.11
CA GLY A 20 28.02 -6.62 -35.02
C GLY A 20 28.24 -6.06 -33.62
N ALA A 21 28.40 -6.91 -32.59
CA ALA A 21 28.65 -6.44 -31.23
C ALA A 21 29.96 -5.66 -31.13
N ALA A 22 30.01 -4.64 -30.29
CA ALA A 22 31.20 -3.81 -30.08
C ALA A 22 32.27 -4.60 -29.31
N VAL A 23 33.48 -4.68 -29.87
CA VAL A 23 34.64 -5.37 -29.26
C VAL A 23 35.60 -4.34 -28.69
N TRP A 24 35.87 -4.46 -27.40
CA TRP A 24 36.85 -3.67 -26.64
C TRP A 24 38.05 -4.55 -26.28
N VAL A 25 39.24 -3.98 -26.39
CA VAL A 25 40.52 -4.61 -26.00
C VAL A 25 41.22 -3.69 -25.02
N ASP A 26 41.46 -4.17 -23.80
CA ASP A 26 42.11 -3.40 -22.72
C ASP A 26 41.48 -2.01 -22.51
N SER A 27 40.14 -1.97 -22.53
CA SER A 27 39.30 -0.75 -22.42
C SER A 27 39.33 0.19 -23.63
N GLU A 28 39.96 -0.20 -24.74
CA GLU A 28 39.94 0.56 -26.00
C GLU A 28 38.94 -0.09 -26.98
N LEU A 29 37.97 0.69 -27.48
CA LEU A 29 37.02 0.22 -28.49
C LEU A 29 37.75 -0.04 -29.82
N ARG A 30 37.70 -1.27 -30.31
CA ARG A 30 38.31 -1.65 -31.60
C ARG A 30 37.34 -1.57 -32.77
N GLY A 31 36.05 -1.80 -32.53
CA GLY A 31 35.02 -1.78 -33.57
C GLY A 31 34.01 -2.93 -33.43
N PRO A 32 33.07 -3.07 -34.37
CA PRO A 32 32.09 -4.13 -34.36
C PRO A 32 32.68 -5.49 -34.77
N ALA A 33 32.14 -6.58 -34.23
CA ALA A 33 32.46 -7.93 -34.66
C ALA A 33 31.90 -8.22 -36.08
N PRO A 34 32.63 -8.94 -36.95
CA PRO A 34 33.88 -9.62 -36.67
C PRO A 34 35.09 -8.68 -36.56
N GLN A 35 35.87 -8.81 -35.47
CA GLN A 35 36.99 -7.92 -35.17
C GLN A 35 38.28 -8.72 -34.93
N ARG A 36 39.37 -8.29 -35.56
CA ARG A 36 40.70 -8.88 -35.34
C ARG A 36 41.34 -8.29 -34.09
N VAL A 37 41.89 -9.17 -33.26
CA VAL A 37 42.61 -8.85 -32.03
C VAL A 37 43.98 -9.52 -32.06
N VAL A 38 45.02 -8.72 -31.84
CA VAL A 38 46.38 -9.22 -31.67
C VAL A 38 46.64 -9.46 -30.19
N VAL A 39 46.93 -10.72 -29.84
CA VAL A 39 47.31 -11.13 -28.50
C VAL A 39 48.84 -11.19 -28.41
N PRO A 40 49.47 -10.40 -27.52
CA PRO A 40 50.91 -10.35 -27.42
C PRO A 40 51.48 -11.69 -26.95
N ALA A 41 52.68 -12.02 -27.42
CA ALA A 41 53.34 -13.29 -27.11
C ALA A 41 53.66 -13.47 -25.61
N ARG A 42 53.80 -12.35 -24.90
CA ARG A 42 53.91 -12.27 -23.44
C ARG A 42 52.89 -11.26 -22.95
N GLY A 43 52.12 -11.64 -21.94
CA GLY A 43 51.03 -10.83 -21.40
C GLY A 43 49.65 -11.41 -21.74
N GLN A 44 48.63 -10.58 -21.54
CA GLN A 44 47.23 -10.91 -21.74
C GLN A 44 46.49 -9.70 -22.30
N VAL A 45 45.37 -9.95 -22.97
CA VAL A 45 44.41 -8.92 -23.37
C VAL A 45 43.10 -9.17 -22.64
N HIS A 46 42.50 -8.13 -22.12
CA HIS A 46 41.13 -8.16 -21.63
C HIS A 46 40.17 -7.82 -22.76
N LEU A 47 39.29 -8.76 -23.09
CA LEU A 47 38.25 -8.57 -24.10
C LEU A 47 36.93 -8.33 -23.41
N ARG A 48 36.23 -7.28 -23.83
CA ARG A 48 34.82 -7.07 -23.53
C ARG A 48 34.05 -6.94 -24.85
N VAL A 49 32.99 -7.74 -24.99
CA VAL A 49 32.08 -7.69 -26.12
C VAL A 49 30.73 -7.22 -25.59
N SER A 50 30.24 -6.11 -26.13
CA SER A 50 28.99 -5.46 -25.69
C SER A 50 28.04 -5.26 -26.86
N GLN A 51 26.76 -5.52 -26.64
CA GLN A 51 25.72 -5.26 -27.61
C GLN A 51 24.44 -4.81 -26.90
N PRO A 52 23.73 -3.77 -27.40
CA PRO A 52 22.47 -3.34 -26.80
C PRO A 52 21.47 -4.49 -26.62
N GLY A 53 20.94 -4.62 -25.40
CA GLY A 53 19.97 -5.66 -25.03
C GLY A 53 20.58 -7.06 -24.79
N CYS A 54 21.90 -7.15 -24.69
CA CYS A 54 22.63 -8.36 -24.32
C CYS A 54 23.55 -8.10 -23.14
N ARG A 55 23.78 -9.11 -22.31
CA ARG A 55 24.73 -9.04 -21.21
C ARG A 55 26.14 -8.95 -21.77
N ASP A 56 26.94 -8.01 -21.27
CA ASP A 56 28.36 -7.88 -21.63
C ASP A 56 29.09 -9.21 -21.40
N TRP A 57 29.86 -9.62 -22.39
CA TRP A 57 30.71 -10.81 -22.29
C TRP A 57 32.15 -10.38 -22.12
N GLU A 58 32.82 -10.89 -21.10
CA GLU A 58 34.19 -10.54 -20.79
C GLU A 58 35.07 -11.78 -20.65
N THR A 59 36.31 -11.66 -21.14
CA THR A 59 37.32 -12.69 -20.91
C THR A 59 38.73 -12.10 -20.90
N VAL A 60 39.68 -12.90 -20.46
CA VAL A 60 41.12 -12.58 -20.56
C VAL A 60 41.79 -13.63 -21.42
N ILE A 61 42.42 -13.20 -22.51
CA ILE A 61 43.12 -14.09 -23.46
C ILE A 61 44.62 -13.90 -23.36
N THR A 62 45.35 -15.01 -23.34
CA THR A 62 46.81 -15.05 -23.48
C THR A 62 47.16 -15.79 -24.77
N ALA A 63 48.33 -15.54 -25.35
CA ALA A 63 48.74 -16.21 -26.60
C ALA A 63 48.69 -17.75 -26.51
N ARG A 64 48.93 -18.33 -25.32
CA ARG A 64 48.82 -19.78 -25.07
C ARG A 64 47.40 -20.30 -25.00
N LYS A 65 46.44 -19.47 -24.59
CA LYS A 65 45.00 -19.81 -24.46
C LYS A 65 44.17 -19.35 -25.67
N ALA A 66 44.79 -18.71 -26.66
CA ALA A 66 44.12 -18.33 -27.89
C ALA A 66 43.63 -19.58 -28.64
N PRO A 67 42.42 -19.54 -29.24
CA PRO A 67 41.90 -20.66 -30.01
C PRO A 67 42.86 -21.05 -31.14
N ARG A 68 43.16 -22.36 -31.29
CA ARG A 68 44.03 -22.85 -32.38
C ARG A 68 43.48 -22.57 -33.77
N SER A 69 42.15 -22.45 -33.89
CA SER A 69 41.46 -22.03 -35.11
C SER A 69 41.70 -20.57 -35.49
N GLY A 70 42.23 -19.76 -34.57
CA GLY A 70 42.31 -18.30 -34.72
C GLY A 70 40.94 -17.61 -34.61
N ARG A 71 39.88 -18.32 -34.24
CA ARG A 71 38.51 -17.78 -34.14
C ARG A 71 37.93 -17.97 -32.75
N LEU A 72 37.36 -16.90 -32.21
CA LEU A 72 36.64 -16.88 -30.95
C LEU A 72 35.18 -16.56 -31.21
N GLN A 73 34.31 -17.56 -31.07
CA GLN A 73 32.87 -17.37 -31.16
C GLN A 73 32.33 -16.91 -29.80
N VAL A 74 31.68 -15.75 -29.77
CA VAL A 74 31.01 -15.20 -28.59
C VAL A 74 29.51 -15.19 -28.84
N VAL A 75 28.77 -16.02 -28.10
CA VAL A 75 27.30 -15.98 -28.10
C VAL A 75 26.88 -15.09 -26.94
N LEU A 76 26.31 -13.94 -27.24
CA LEU A 76 25.83 -13.02 -26.22
C LEU A 76 24.45 -13.46 -25.74
N GLU A 77 24.30 -13.56 -24.43
CA GLU A 77 23.02 -13.81 -23.79
C GLU A 77 22.18 -12.53 -23.81
N ARG A 78 20.92 -12.60 -24.23
CA ARG A 78 20.03 -11.45 -24.13
C ARG A 78 19.85 -11.05 -22.67
N GLU A 79 19.83 -9.75 -22.40
CA GLU A 79 19.34 -9.27 -21.12
C GLU A 79 17.86 -9.61 -21.02
N THR A 80 17.52 -10.45 -20.05
CA THR A 80 16.12 -10.68 -19.70
C THR A 80 15.64 -9.46 -18.93
N SER A 81 14.71 -8.70 -19.51
CA SER A 81 14.01 -7.65 -18.77
C SER A 81 13.11 -8.24 -17.70
N CYS A 82 12.98 -7.52 -16.60
CA CYS A 82 12.08 -7.86 -15.50
C CYS A 82 10.75 -7.11 -15.65
N ALA A 83 9.70 -7.70 -15.08
CA ALA A 83 8.41 -7.05 -14.90
C ALA A 83 8.04 -7.06 -13.41
N VAL A 84 7.45 -5.97 -12.94
CA VAL A 84 6.92 -5.85 -11.58
C VAL A 84 5.46 -5.42 -11.63
N GLU A 85 4.62 -6.15 -10.92
CA GLU A 85 3.23 -5.77 -10.66
C GLU A 85 3.15 -5.08 -9.29
N CYS A 86 2.79 -3.82 -9.28
CA CYS A 86 2.71 -2.97 -8.09
C CYS A 86 1.25 -2.70 -7.72
N ARG A 87 0.86 -3.07 -6.49
CA ARG A 87 -0.47 -2.76 -5.94
C ARG A 87 -0.34 -2.04 -4.61
N SER A 88 -1.33 -1.21 -4.30
CA SER A 88 -1.42 -0.59 -2.99
C SER A 88 -2.84 -0.56 -2.46
N GLU A 89 -2.95 -0.55 -1.14
CA GLU A 89 -4.19 -0.29 -0.42
C GLU A 89 -4.01 0.99 0.42
N PRO A 90 -4.70 2.10 0.11
CA PRO A 90 -5.60 2.28 -1.03
C PRO A 90 -4.87 2.29 -2.39
N SER A 91 -5.61 1.98 -3.45
CA SER A 91 -5.12 2.10 -4.83
C SER A 91 -4.88 3.56 -5.26
N GLY A 92 -4.16 3.76 -6.36
CA GLY A 92 -3.89 5.08 -6.93
C GLY A 92 -2.61 5.75 -6.41
N ALA A 93 -1.77 5.01 -5.68
CA ALA A 93 -0.49 5.50 -5.17
C ALA A 93 0.53 5.64 -6.30
N GLU A 94 1.27 6.74 -6.31
CA GLU A 94 2.40 6.96 -7.22
C GLU A 94 3.52 5.98 -6.92
N VAL A 95 3.99 5.28 -7.94
CA VAL A 95 5.08 4.30 -7.87
C VAL A 95 6.32 4.89 -8.50
N HIS A 96 7.40 4.97 -7.72
CA HIS A 96 8.72 5.36 -8.21
C HIS A 96 9.66 4.16 -8.14
N VAL A 97 10.49 3.97 -9.17
CA VAL A 97 11.55 2.97 -9.21
C VAL A 97 12.88 3.71 -9.26
N ASP A 98 13.73 3.53 -8.25
CA ASP A 98 15.04 4.19 -8.14
C ASP A 98 14.97 5.72 -8.31
N GLY A 99 13.89 6.31 -7.79
CA GLY A 99 13.62 7.74 -7.83
C GLY A 99 12.84 8.24 -9.06
N GLU A 100 12.65 7.41 -10.09
CA GLU A 100 11.90 7.77 -11.30
C GLU A 100 10.41 7.40 -11.17
N LEU A 101 9.50 8.35 -11.39
CA LEU A 101 8.05 8.10 -11.40
C LEU A 101 7.68 7.20 -12.59
N ARG A 102 7.04 6.06 -12.31
CA ARG A 102 6.58 5.10 -13.34
C ARG A 102 5.08 5.16 -13.60
N GLY A 103 4.28 5.57 -12.61
CA GLY A 103 2.82 5.60 -12.76
C GLY A 103 2.10 5.50 -11.41
N ARG A 104 0.88 4.97 -11.41
CA ARG A 104 0.05 4.81 -10.20
C ARG A 104 -0.53 3.41 -10.08
N THR A 105 -0.62 2.87 -8.87
CA THR A 105 -1.17 1.53 -8.60
C THR A 105 -2.67 1.42 -8.95
N PRO A 106 -3.15 0.24 -9.37
CA PRO A 106 -2.37 -0.93 -9.78
C PRO A 106 -1.57 -0.64 -11.06
N LEU A 107 -0.29 -1.02 -11.07
CA LEU A 107 0.65 -0.70 -12.14
C LEU A 107 1.53 -1.91 -12.46
N ARG A 108 1.54 -2.33 -13.72
CA ARG A 108 2.58 -3.21 -14.27
C ARG A 108 3.70 -2.36 -14.85
N ILE A 109 4.94 -2.67 -14.48
CA ILE A 109 6.15 -2.02 -14.98
C ILE A 109 7.00 -3.08 -15.68
N ASP A 110 7.08 -3.01 -17.01
CA ASP A 110 7.91 -3.90 -17.82
C ASP A 110 9.25 -3.23 -18.17
N GLY A 111 10.22 -4.01 -18.68
CA GLY A 111 11.47 -3.46 -19.21
C GLY A 111 12.50 -3.06 -18.15
N LEU A 112 12.34 -3.52 -16.91
CA LEU A 112 13.27 -3.19 -15.83
C LEU A 112 14.56 -4.00 -15.93
N SER A 113 15.69 -3.38 -15.59
CA SER A 113 16.98 -4.06 -15.50
C SER A 113 17.01 -5.02 -14.31
N PRO A 114 17.52 -6.25 -14.47
CA PRO A 114 17.75 -7.15 -13.35
C PRO A 114 18.73 -6.55 -12.33
N GLY A 115 18.52 -6.83 -11.05
CA GLY A 115 19.35 -6.32 -9.96
C GLY A 115 18.55 -5.70 -8.82
N PRO A 116 19.23 -5.09 -7.83
CA PRO A 116 18.56 -4.39 -6.74
C PRO A 116 17.82 -3.15 -7.27
N ALA A 117 16.60 -2.92 -6.80
CA ALA A 117 15.81 -1.73 -7.08
C ALA A 117 15.07 -1.28 -5.83
N THR A 118 14.84 0.02 -5.71
CA THR A 118 14.05 0.63 -4.64
C THR A 118 12.72 1.13 -5.19
N LEU A 119 11.63 0.56 -4.68
CA LEU A 119 10.26 0.96 -4.98
C LEU A 119 9.74 1.90 -3.90
N VAL A 120 9.23 3.07 -4.30
CA VAL A 120 8.63 4.06 -3.40
C VAL A 120 7.19 4.31 -3.80
N PHE A 121 6.28 4.14 -2.85
CA PHE A 121 4.85 4.33 -3.00
C PHE A 121 4.39 5.58 -2.24
N ARG A 122 3.75 6.51 -2.94
CA ARG A 122 3.26 7.78 -2.35
C ARG A 122 1.80 8.00 -2.67
N LEU A 123 1.01 8.30 -1.65
CA LEU A 123 -0.38 8.69 -1.80
C LEU A 123 -0.70 9.84 -0.84
N LYS A 124 -1.40 10.86 -1.32
CA LYS A 124 -1.75 12.03 -0.50
C LYS A 124 -2.53 11.59 0.75
N GLY A 125 -2.13 12.10 1.91
CA GLY A 125 -2.76 11.76 3.20
C GLY A 125 -2.36 10.39 3.75
N ARG A 126 -1.44 9.67 3.08
CA ARG A 126 -0.89 8.40 3.56
C ARG A 126 0.59 8.51 3.87
N GLN A 127 1.08 7.61 4.72
CA GLN A 127 2.50 7.42 4.94
C GLN A 127 3.14 6.80 3.71
N GLN A 128 4.29 7.35 3.28
CA GLN A 128 5.08 6.78 2.20
C GLN A 128 5.62 5.41 2.62
N VAL A 129 5.61 4.46 1.69
CA VAL A 129 6.19 3.13 1.88
C VAL A 129 7.31 2.90 0.88
N GLU A 130 8.45 2.40 1.38
CA GLU A 130 9.62 2.04 0.59
C GLU A 130 9.87 0.52 0.66
N ARG A 131 10.25 -0.06 -0.47
CA ARG A 131 10.57 -1.49 -0.60
C ARG A 131 11.83 -1.66 -1.44
N ALA A 132 12.86 -2.24 -0.83
CA ALA A 132 14.01 -2.76 -1.55
C ALA A 132 13.66 -4.16 -2.10
N VAL A 133 13.82 -4.35 -3.40
CA VAL A 133 13.55 -5.61 -4.09
C VAL A 133 14.74 -6.02 -4.95
N ILE A 134 14.85 -7.32 -5.22
CA ILE A 134 15.80 -7.84 -6.21
C ILE A 134 15.00 -8.31 -7.43
N LEU A 135 15.20 -7.62 -8.55
CA LEU A 135 14.58 -7.94 -9.83
C LEU A 135 15.34 -9.11 -10.47
N GLY A 136 14.71 -10.29 -10.48
CA GLY A 136 15.28 -11.51 -11.04
C GLY A 136 15.18 -11.57 -12.56
N GLY A 137 16.26 -11.98 -13.23
CA GLY A 137 16.21 -12.34 -14.64
C GLY A 137 15.46 -13.66 -14.88
N GLY A 138 14.87 -13.85 -16.06
CA GLY A 138 14.24 -15.11 -16.46
C GLY A 138 12.71 -15.14 -16.56
N GLY A 139 12.03 -13.99 -16.48
CA GLY A 139 10.60 -13.87 -16.79
C GLY A 139 9.63 -14.21 -15.66
N ALA A 140 10.13 -14.46 -14.44
CA ALA A 140 9.28 -14.51 -13.26
C ALA A 140 8.77 -13.09 -12.92
N GLU A 141 7.44 -12.95 -12.81
CA GLU A 141 6.79 -11.69 -12.48
C GLU A 141 6.87 -11.46 -10.97
N LEU A 142 7.49 -10.35 -10.55
CA LEU A 142 7.53 -9.96 -9.14
C LEU A 142 6.27 -9.15 -8.82
N GLN A 143 5.48 -9.60 -7.86
CA GLN A 143 4.36 -8.83 -7.32
C GLN A 143 4.76 -8.14 -6.02
N VAL A 144 4.43 -6.85 -5.90
CA VAL A 144 4.67 -6.04 -4.71
C VAL A 144 3.36 -5.38 -4.29
N ASP A 145 2.83 -5.85 -3.16
CA ASP A 145 1.64 -5.29 -2.52
C ASP A 145 2.06 -4.47 -1.29
N VAL A 146 1.55 -3.24 -1.17
CA VAL A 146 1.79 -2.39 0.00
C VAL A 146 0.49 -1.85 0.59
N ALA A 147 0.38 -1.84 1.92
CA ALA A 147 -0.61 -1.03 2.62
C ALA A 147 0.01 0.34 2.92
N LEU A 148 -0.73 1.41 2.69
CA LEU A 148 -0.31 2.79 2.96
C LEU A 148 -1.10 3.33 4.17
N PRO A 149 -0.50 3.35 5.38
CA PRO A 149 -1.17 3.82 6.59
C PRO A 149 -1.70 5.25 6.46
N SER A 150 -2.85 5.54 7.06
CA SER A 150 -3.42 6.89 7.10
C SER A 150 -2.64 7.79 8.05
N LEU A 151 -2.26 8.99 7.57
CA LEU A 151 -1.64 10.00 8.43
C LEU A 151 -2.66 10.61 9.40
N ALA A 152 -3.92 10.73 8.98
CA ALA A 152 -4.99 11.26 9.82
C ALA A 152 -5.31 10.31 10.99
N GLU A 153 -5.37 9.01 10.72
CA GLU A 153 -5.55 7.97 11.74
C GLU A 153 -4.46 8.06 12.82
N ALA A 154 -3.19 8.06 12.40
CA ALA A 154 -2.06 8.17 13.32
C ALA A 154 -2.13 9.45 14.18
N TYR A 155 -2.48 10.58 13.57
CA TYR A 155 -2.64 11.86 14.27
C TYR A 155 -3.73 11.82 15.35
N TYR A 156 -4.92 11.32 15.03
CA TYR A 156 -6.01 11.28 15.99
C TYR A 156 -5.78 10.25 17.08
N LEU A 157 -5.16 9.11 16.78
CA LEU A 157 -4.76 8.13 17.79
C LEU A 157 -3.80 8.76 18.80
N GLN A 158 -2.77 9.47 18.33
CA GLN A 158 -1.84 10.20 19.20
C GLN A 158 -2.58 11.26 20.05
N CYS A 159 -3.48 12.05 19.45
CA CYS A 159 -4.27 13.03 20.21
C CYS A 159 -5.05 12.38 21.37
N LEU A 160 -5.55 11.17 21.17
CA LEU A 160 -6.34 10.46 22.18
C LEU A 160 -5.49 9.74 23.23
N GLU A 161 -4.23 9.42 22.91
CA GLU A 161 -3.25 8.97 23.90
C GLU A 161 -2.86 10.13 24.83
N GLU A 162 -2.67 11.32 24.28
CA GLU A 162 -2.30 12.53 25.03
C GLU A 162 -3.48 13.09 25.84
N GLU A 163 -4.68 13.13 25.26
CA GLU A 163 -5.88 13.70 25.88
C GLU A 163 -7.11 12.79 25.68
N PRO A 164 -7.30 11.77 26.54
CA PRO A 164 -8.36 10.77 26.38
C PRO A 164 -9.80 11.32 26.46
N GLN A 165 -9.99 12.55 26.93
CA GLN A 165 -11.29 13.22 27.04
C GLN A 165 -11.58 14.15 25.85
N LYS A 166 -10.69 14.22 24.85
CA LYS A 166 -10.84 15.08 23.66
C LYS A 166 -11.89 14.52 22.70
N MET A 167 -13.17 14.73 23.01
CA MET A 167 -14.30 14.20 22.23
C MET A 167 -14.26 14.51 20.72
N PRO A 168 -13.82 15.70 20.26
CA PRO A 168 -13.66 15.94 18.83
C PRO A 168 -12.72 14.95 18.13
N ALA A 169 -11.66 14.48 18.79
CA ALA A 169 -10.74 13.52 18.18
C ALA A 169 -11.37 12.13 17.99
N TYR A 170 -12.25 11.69 18.90
CA TYR A 170 -13.06 10.48 18.67
C TYR A 170 -14.00 10.65 17.48
N ALA A 171 -14.68 11.79 17.41
CA ALA A 171 -15.65 12.07 16.36
C ALA A 171 -14.97 12.11 14.98
N ASP A 172 -13.84 12.81 14.86
CA ASP A 172 -13.13 12.96 13.59
C ASP A 172 -12.42 11.66 13.16
N LEU A 173 -11.90 10.86 14.11
CA LEU A 173 -11.33 9.54 13.80
C LEU A 173 -12.41 8.54 13.34
N ALA A 174 -13.55 8.51 14.04
CA ALA A 174 -14.65 7.66 13.63
C ALA A 174 -15.20 8.08 12.25
N HIS A 175 -15.34 9.40 12.01
CA HIS A 175 -15.66 9.94 10.69
C HIS A 175 -14.65 9.48 9.64
N HIS A 176 -13.35 9.57 9.92
CA HIS A 176 -12.30 9.11 9.02
C HIS A 176 -12.51 7.63 8.63
N TYR A 177 -12.72 6.74 9.59
CA TYR A 177 -13.01 5.32 9.31
C TYR A 177 -14.30 5.10 8.52
N VAL A 178 -15.36 5.87 8.82
CA VAL A 178 -16.59 5.83 8.03
C VAL A 178 -16.31 6.19 6.56
N THR A 179 -15.51 7.22 6.29
CA THR A 179 -15.14 7.60 4.91
C THR A 179 -14.27 6.55 4.20
N GLU A 180 -13.51 5.77 4.95
CA GLU A 180 -12.75 4.62 4.45
C GLU A 180 -13.58 3.34 4.34
N LYS A 181 -14.88 3.39 4.68
CA LYS A 181 -15.79 2.23 4.74
C LYS A 181 -15.36 1.16 5.76
N ARG A 182 -14.58 1.55 6.76
CA ARG A 182 -14.13 0.73 7.89
C ARG A 182 -15.12 0.88 9.04
N PHE A 183 -16.33 0.34 8.86
CA PHE A 183 -17.44 0.59 9.78
C PHE A 183 -17.23 -0.01 11.18
N ASP A 184 -16.59 -1.16 11.28
CA ASP A 184 -16.27 -1.79 12.57
C ASP A 184 -15.25 -0.95 13.36
N ASP A 185 -14.22 -0.43 12.70
CA ASP A 185 -13.24 0.46 13.31
C ASP A 185 -13.89 1.77 13.79
N ALA A 186 -14.78 2.35 12.97
CA ALA A 186 -15.57 3.52 13.35
C ALA A 186 -16.41 3.26 14.60
N ALA A 187 -17.13 2.13 14.62
CA ALA A 187 -17.95 1.69 15.74
C ALA A 187 -17.10 1.50 17.01
N ALA A 188 -15.91 0.89 16.91
CA ALA A 188 -15.00 0.73 18.03
C ALA A 188 -14.54 2.08 18.62
N VAL A 189 -14.24 3.07 17.77
CA VAL A 189 -13.88 4.43 18.22
C VAL A 189 -15.07 5.14 18.88
N PHE A 190 -16.26 5.05 18.29
CA PHE A 190 -17.47 5.58 18.92
C PHE A 190 -17.70 4.96 20.30
N ALA A 191 -17.59 3.64 20.42
CA ALA A 191 -17.73 2.94 21.68
C ALA A 191 -16.73 3.44 22.72
N ARG A 192 -15.47 3.61 22.34
CA ARG A 192 -14.42 4.11 23.23
C ARG A 192 -14.73 5.53 23.72
N GLY A 193 -15.15 6.43 22.83
CA GLY A 193 -15.55 7.80 23.20
C GLY A 193 -16.77 7.82 24.12
N ILE A 194 -17.82 7.05 23.79
CA ILE A 194 -19.05 6.99 24.59
C ILE A 194 -18.78 6.43 25.99
N ARG A 195 -17.89 5.42 26.14
CA ARG A 195 -17.49 4.94 27.48
C ARG A 195 -16.90 6.07 28.33
N VAL A 196 -16.08 6.94 27.75
CA VAL A 196 -15.54 8.11 28.47
C VAL A 196 -16.68 9.04 28.91
N VAL A 197 -17.65 9.33 28.04
CA VAL A 197 -18.82 10.16 28.36
C VAL A 197 -19.69 9.55 29.47
N LEU A 198 -19.88 8.23 29.47
CA LEU A 198 -20.69 7.53 30.47
C LEU A 198 -20.01 7.46 31.85
N THR A 199 -18.69 7.62 31.89
CA THR A 199 -17.90 7.46 33.13
C THR A 199 -17.44 8.81 33.71
N VAL A 200 -17.30 9.84 32.88
CA VAL A 200 -16.84 11.16 33.29
C VAL A 200 -17.97 12.17 33.12
N PRO A 201 -18.51 12.75 34.22
CA PRO A 201 -19.61 13.69 34.14
C PRO A 201 -19.18 15.03 33.52
N GLY A 202 -20.09 15.68 32.80
CA GLY A 202 -19.89 17.05 32.28
C GLY A 202 -19.12 17.15 30.97
N ILE A 203 -18.74 16.03 30.34
CA ILE A 203 -18.11 16.04 29.02
C ILE A 203 -19.12 16.44 27.94
N ASP A 204 -18.78 17.48 27.15
CA ASP A 204 -19.51 17.79 25.93
C ASP A 204 -19.16 16.78 24.84
N ALA A 205 -20.14 15.94 24.49
CA ALA A 205 -20.03 14.93 23.45
C ALA A 205 -20.94 15.23 22.25
N SER A 206 -21.44 16.46 22.12
CA SER A 206 -22.36 16.87 21.05
C SER A 206 -21.84 16.51 19.65
N ARG A 207 -20.55 16.76 19.38
CA ARG A 207 -19.89 16.40 18.12
C ARG A 207 -19.87 14.88 17.90
N LEU A 208 -19.55 14.10 18.93
CA LEU A 208 -19.50 12.64 18.85
C LEU A 208 -20.89 12.04 18.56
N TRP A 209 -21.92 12.51 19.26
CA TRP A 209 -23.31 12.08 19.04
C TRP A 209 -23.84 12.49 17.67
N SER A 210 -23.46 13.69 17.19
CA SER A 210 -23.76 14.12 15.83
C SER A 210 -23.18 13.15 14.81
N GLU A 211 -21.94 12.71 15.00
CA GLU A 211 -21.30 11.74 14.09
C GLU A 211 -21.98 10.36 14.10
N VAL A 212 -22.36 9.85 15.27
CA VAL A 212 -23.17 8.62 15.37
C VAL A 212 -24.50 8.78 14.62
N GLN A 213 -25.18 9.93 14.78
CA GLN A 213 -26.44 10.21 14.09
C GLN A 213 -26.30 10.33 12.57
N ARG A 214 -25.18 10.84 12.07
CA ARG A 214 -24.94 10.95 10.62
C ARG A 214 -24.88 9.56 9.96
N VAL A 215 -24.46 8.54 10.71
CA VAL A 215 -24.50 7.14 10.25
C VAL A 215 -25.92 6.62 10.11
N THR A 216 -26.80 6.93 11.05
CA THR A 216 -28.19 6.47 11.02
C THR A 216 -29.04 7.21 9.98
N THR A 217 -28.79 8.51 9.79
CA THR A 217 -29.59 9.43 8.94
C THR A 217 -29.15 9.56 7.48
N VAL A 218 -28.15 8.78 7.02
CA VAL A 218 -27.67 8.76 5.62
C VAL A 218 -27.10 10.11 5.14
N GLN A 219 -26.35 10.83 5.98
CA GLN A 219 -25.63 12.03 5.52
C GLN A 219 -24.30 11.74 4.82
N TYR A 220 -23.88 10.48 4.81
CA TYR A 220 -22.65 10.04 4.17
C TYR A 220 -22.93 9.41 2.80
N GLN A 221 -22.05 9.71 1.83
CA GLN A 221 -22.03 9.02 0.54
C GLN A 221 -21.44 7.62 0.70
N TYR A 222 -22.22 6.68 1.26
CA TYR A 222 -21.84 5.28 1.45
C TYR A 222 -21.71 4.47 0.15
N GLY A 223 -22.10 5.05 -0.99
CA GLY A 223 -21.98 4.47 -2.33
C GLY A 223 -23.02 3.38 -2.66
N SER A 224 -23.39 2.52 -1.70
CA SER A 224 -24.38 1.44 -1.91
C SER A 224 -25.31 1.22 -0.72
N GLU A 225 -26.51 0.68 -0.98
CA GLU A 225 -27.46 0.28 0.08
C GLU A 225 -26.86 -0.74 1.04
N VAL A 226 -25.99 -1.63 0.54
CA VAL A 226 -25.26 -2.62 1.35
C VAL A 226 -24.33 -1.92 2.35
N GLY A 227 -23.59 -0.89 1.91
CA GLY A 227 -22.71 -0.12 2.79
C GLY A 227 -23.47 0.65 3.86
N VAL A 228 -24.63 1.23 3.50
CA VAL A 228 -25.53 1.90 4.46
C VAL A 228 -26.01 0.93 5.52
N LYS A 229 -26.46 -0.27 5.11
CA LYS A 229 -26.93 -1.30 6.03
C LYS A 229 -25.82 -1.75 6.97
N ALA A 230 -24.64 -2.07 6.43
CA ALA A 230 -23.49 -2.50 7.23
C ALA A 230 -23.07 -1.44 8.28
N ALA A 231 -23.03 -0.16 7.89
CA ALA A 231 -22.70 0.92 8.81
C ALA A 231 -23.71 1.04 9.97
N ARG A 232 -25.00 0.86 9.67
CA ARG A 232 -26.07 0.88 10.68
C ARG A 232 -26.03 -0.34 11.59
N GLU A 233 -25.77 -1.53 11.05
CA GLU A 233 -25.60 -2.75 11.84
C GLU A 233 -24.41 -2.62 12.81
N ALA A 234 -23.27 -2.09 12.34
CA ALA A 234 -22.12 -1.81 13.21
C ALA A 234 -22.46 -0.83 14.35
N VAL A 235 -23.23 0.23 14.07
CA VAL A 235 -23.70 1.16 15.12
C VAL A 235 -24.69 0.51 16.09
N ARG A 236 -25.65 -0.28 15.59
CA ARG A 236 -26.59 -1.03 16.43
C ARG A 236 -25.84 -1.96 17.39
N ASP A 237 -24.92 -2.76 16.87
CA ASP A 237 -24.18 -3.77 17.64
C ASP A 237 -23.25 -3.13 18.67
N MET A 238 -22.66 -1.98 18.32
CA MET A 238 -21.88 -1.16 19.23
C MET A 238 -22.72 -0.62 20.40
N ILE A 239 -23.89 -0.04 20.12
CA ILE A 239 -24.76 0.49 21.17
C ILE A 239 -25.31 -0.66 22.05
N GLU A 240 -25.67 -1.79 21.46
CA GLU A 240 -26.10 -2.98 22.21
C GLU A 240 -24.98 -3.50 23.12
N GLY A 241 -23.73 -3.50 22.66
CA GLY A 241 -22.57 -3.78 23.49
C GLY A 241 -22.43 -2.82 24.66
N LEU A 242 -22.51 -1.51 24.40
CA LEU A 242 -22.43 -0.48 25.44
C LEU A 242 -23.56 -0.59 26.47
N LEU A 243 -24.78 -0.92 26.07
CA LEU A 243 -25.90 -1.09 27.00
C LEU A 243 -25.80 -2.39 27.81
N ARG A 244 -25.13 -3.43 27.29
CA ARG A 244 -24.77 -4.61 28.10
C ARG A 244 -23.72 -4.27 29.17
N GLU A 245 -22.71 -3.47 28.80
CA GLU A 245 -21.66 -3.02 29.72
C GLU A 245 -22.18 -1.98 30.74
N HIS A 246 -23.03 -1.07 30.30
CA HIS A 246 -23.59 0.04 31.06
C HIS A 246 -25.12 0.09 30.93
N PRO A 247 -25.88 -0.75 31.66
CA PRO A 247 -27.33 -0.86 31.49
C PRO A 247 -28.13 0.42 31.72
N LYS A 248 -27.60 1.33 32.55
CA LYS A 248 -28.22 2.66 32.73
C LYS A 248 -27.97 3.57 31.53
N GLY A 249 -26.82 3.47 30.87
CA GLY A 249 -26.49 4.24 29.67
C GLY A 249 -26.68 5.75 29.84
N SER A 250 -27.30 6.37 28.84
CA SER A 250 -27.74 7.77 28.85
C SER A 250 -28.96 7.97 27.96
N GLY A 251 -29.70 9.07 28.13
CA GLY A 251 -30.81 9.45 27.25
C GLY A 251 -30.43 9.44 25.77
N PRO A 252 -29.35 10.14 25.36
CA PRO A 252 -28.85 10.11 23.98
C PRO A 252 -28.52 8.71 23.48
N LEU A 253 -27.90 7.85 24.30
CA LEU A 253 -27.56 6.48 23.90
C LEU A 253 -28.81 5.66 23.57
N TYR A 254 -29.84 5.71 24.42
CA TYR A 254 -31.12 5.04 24.17
C TYR A 254 -31.87 5.63 22.97
N ALA A 255 -31.81 6.95 22.79
CA ALA A 255 -32.39 7.63 21.63
C ALA A 255 -31.76 7.12 20.32
N LYS A 256 -30.42 7.11 20.23
CA LYS A 256 -29.70 6.60 19.06
C LYS A 256 -29.93 5.11 18.84
N TYR A 257 -30.07 4.31 19.92
CA TYR A 257 -30.37 2.89 19.79
C TYR A 257 -31.73 2.64 19.14
N ALA A 258 -32.76 3.33 19.64
CA ALA A 258 -34.10 3.21 19.08
C ALA A 258 -34.14 3.69 17.62
N GLU A 259 -33.46 4.80 17.30
CA GLU A 259 -33.34 5.29 15.92
C GLU A 259 -32.70 4.26 14.98
N VAL A 260 -31.55 3.66 15.36
CA VAL A 260 -30.83 2.73 14.49
C VAL A 260 -31.60 1.42 14.29
N LEU A 261 -32.25 0.91 15.34
CA LEU A 261 -33.11 -0.27 15.25
C LEU A 261 -34.30 -0.04 14.30
N ASP A 262 -34.96 1.11 14.40
CA ASP A 262 -36.11 1.45 13.56
C ASP A 262 -35.73 1.54 12.07
N VAL A 263 -34.62 2.20 11.74
CA VAL A 263 -34.15 2.28 10.34
C VAL A 263 -33.62 0.96 9.79
N LEU A 264 -33.31 -0.01 10.66
CA LEU A 264 -32.98 -1.39 10.30
C LEU A 264 -34.22 -2.29 10.19
N GLY A 265 -35.42 -1.77 10.47
CA GLY A 265 -36.67 -2.52 10.45
C GLY A 265 -36.94 -3.34 11.72
N GLU A 266 -36.14 -3.18 12.77
CA GLU A 266 -36.29 -3.87 14.05
C GLU A 266 -37.26 -3.11 14.98
N ARG A 267 -38.47 -2.84 14.48
CA ARG A 267 -39.44 -1.92 15.09
C ARG A 267 -39.79 -2.25 16.54
N GLN A 268 -40.04 -3.52 16.84
CA GLN A 268 -40.38 -3.95 18.20
C GLN A 268 -39.25 -3.65 19.19
N LYS A 269 -38.01 -4.01 18.83
CA LYS A 269 -36.84 -3.71 19.68
C LYS A 269 -36.63 -2.21 19.83
N ALA A 270 -36.89 -1.44 18.78
CA ALA A 270 -36.78 0.02 18.82
C ALA A 270 -37.75 0.62 19.87
N GLU A 271 -39.00 0.15 19.89
CA GLU A 271 -40.01 0.58 20.88
C GLU A 271 -39.65 0.15 22.32
N GLU A 272 -39.11 -1.06 22.48
CA GLU A 272 -38.62 -1.55 23.77
C GLU A 272 -37.45 -0.73 24.30
N ALA A 273 -36.45 -0.46 23.45
CA ALA A 273 -35.29 0.38 23.76
C ALA A 273 -35.71 1.81 24.11
N PHE A 274 -36.60 2.41 23.31
CA PHE A 274 -37.16 3.75 23.56
C PHE A 274 -37.88 3.81 24.91
N SER A 275 -38.74 2.83 25.19
CA SER A 275 -39.49 2.75 26.45
C SER A 275 -38.56 2.58 27.65
N ALA A 276 -37.51 1.77 27.53
CA ALA A 276 -36.49 1.63 28.56
C ALA A 276 -35.76 2.97 28.82
N GLY A 277 -35.36 3.68 27.76
CA GLY A 277 -34.77 5.01 27.85
C GLY A 277 -35.69 6.01 28.54
N ARG A 278 -36.97 6.08 28.16
CA ARG A 278 -37.96 6.99 28.76
C ARG A 278 -38.21 6.73 30.25
N ARG A 279 -38.18 5.46 30.68
CA ARG A 279 -38.30 5.10 32.12
C ARG A 279 -37.11 5.60 32.93
N LEU A 280 -35.91 5.54 32.37
CA LEU A 280 -34.68 5.98 33.04
C LEU A 280 -34.49 7.51 32.95
N TYR A 281 -34.92 8.12 31.85
CA TYR A 281 -34.67 9.51 31.50
C TYR A 281 -35.95 10.20 30.95
N PRO A 282 -36.96 10.44 31.80
CA PRO A 282 -38.28 10.94 31.37
C PRO A 282 -38.25 12.38 30.83
N ASP A 283 -37.25 13.18 31.19
CA ASP A 283 -37.13 14.59 30.79
C ASP A 283 -36.06 14.82 29.71
N ASP A 284 -35.49 13.75 29.16
CA ASP A 284 -34.45 13.86 28.13
C ASP A 284 -35.01 14.35 26.80
N ARG A 285 -34.36 15.39 26.26
CA ARG A 285 -34.82 16.08 25.04
C ARG A 285 -34.62 15.25 23.78
N GLU A 286 -33.56 14.45 23.69
CA GLU A 286 -33.31 13.61 22.52
C GLU A 286 -34.35 12.51 22.42
N LEU A 287 -34.65 11.84 23.54
CA LEU A 287 -35.74 10.86 23.59
C LEU A 287 -37.09 11.49 23.22
N ALA A 288 -37.40 12.69 23.71
CA ALA A 288 -38.63 13.40 23.31
C ALA A 288 -38.70 13.68 21.79
N ALA A 289 -37.57 14.04 21.18
CA ALA A 289 -37.49 14.25 19.73
C ALA A 289 -37.74 12.96 18.95
N VAL A 290 -37.15 11.84 19.38
CA VAL A 290 -37.35 10.52 18.74
C VAL A 290 -38.83 10.11 18.76
N ALA A 291 -39.52 10.30 19.89
CA ALA A 291 -40.95 10.00 20.01
C ALA A 291 -41.78 10.70 18.94
N SER A 292 -41.49 11.99 18.72
CA SER A 292 -42.20 12.85 17.76
C SER A 292 -41.89 12.48 16.31
N MET A 293 -40.63 12.14 16.01
CA MET A 293 -40.19 11.84 14.64
C MET A 293 -40.57 10.42 14.18
N ARG A 294 -40.59 9.44 15.09
CA ARG A 294 -40.74 8.00 14.77
C ARG A 294 -42.07 7.41 15.20
N GLY A 295 -42.94 8.19 15.86
CA GLY A 295 -44.26 7.75 16.31
C GLY A 295 -44.21 6.62 17.32
N PHE A 296 -43.19 6.57 18.18
CA PHE A 296 -43.15 5.61 19.28
C PHE A 296 -44.17 6.04 20.35
N ALA A 297 -45.06 5.13 20.75
CA ALA A 297 -45.99 5.40 21.85
C ALA A 297 -45.24 5.32 23.18
N GLY A 298 -45.20 6.42 23.93
CA GLY A 298 -44.79 6.38 25.33
C GLY A 298 -45.89 5.70 26.14
N ARG A 299 -45.65 4.47 26.61
CA ARG A 299 -46.47 3.86 27.66
C ARG A 299 -45.84 4.09 29.02
#